data_AF-A0A2E7FB13-F1
#
_entry.id   AF-A0A2E7FB13-F1
#
_cell.length_a   1.000
_cell.length_b   1.000
_cell.length_c   1.000
_cell.angle_alpha   90.00
_cell.angle_beta   90.00
_cell.angle_gamma   90.00
#
_symmetry.space_group_name_H-M   'P 1'
#
loop_
_entity.id
_entity.type
_entity.pdbx_description
1 polymer ?
#
loop_
_entity_poly.entity_id
_entity_poly.type
_entity_poly.pdbx_seq_one_letter_code
_entity_poly.pdbx_strand_id
1 'polypeptide(L)'
;MDFFERFFINPLSPREEYGHANTISPMKNGDYLVSYRVFDLIVIISRQTGQIVWEYQNPKLGGQHDCQELENGNILVFANGLNVANSGPNHSEVWEIDRDSKEIVWRYSPKKNPLLFWSPHISGCQRLSTGNTLICEGGKGCIFEVTPEGDVVWEYINPFHGSHPASPDAEINWVFRAKRYSQDSQEIRGRV
;
A
#
# COMPACT_ATOMS: atom_id res chain seq x y z
N MET A 1 17.22 -18.42 -13.59
CA MET A 1 17.72 -17.18 -12.99
C MET A 1 17.13 -17.10 -11.60
N ASP A 2 17.98 -17.00 -10.60
CA ASP A 2 17.56 -16.93 -9.20
C ASP A 2 16.84 -15.59 -8.91
N PHE A 3 15.99 -15.52 -7.88
CA PHE A 3 15.24 -14.30 -7.53
C PHE A 3 16.18 -13.09 -7.36
N PHE A 4 17.34 -13.34 -6.75
CA PHE A 4 18.34 -12.32 -6.42
C PHE A 4 19.16 -11.83 -7.62
N GLU A 5 19.14 -12.56 -8.73
CA GLU A 5 19.75 -12.12 -9.98
C GLU A 5 18.80 -11.22 -10.78
N ARG A 6 17.49 -11.28 -10.48
CA ARG A 6 16.44 -10.56 -11.21
C ARG A 6 16.06 -9.24 -10.56
N PHE A 7 16.01 -9.20 -9.23
CA PHE A 7 15.55 -8.03 -8.47
C PHE A 7 16.65 -7.47 -7.59
N PHE A 8 16.81 -6.15 -7.62
CA PHE A 8 17.80 -5.45 -6.81
C PHE A 8 17.14 -4.75 -5.63
N ILE A 9 17.82 -4.77 -4.48
CA ILE A 9 17.42 -3.99 -3.32
C ILE A 9 17.59 -2.49 -3.65
N ASN A 10 16.62 -1.65 -3.26
CA ASN A 10 16.74 -0.20 -3.40
C ASN A 10 18.04 0.30 -2.75
N PRO A 11 18.92 1.04 -3.48
CA PRO A 11 20.18 1.56 -2.95
C PRO A 11 20.07 2.35 -1.65
N LEU A 12 18.92 2.99 -1.42
CA LEU A 12 18.64 3.84 -0.26
C LEU A 12 17.87 3.13 0.86
N SER A 13 17.52 1.84 0.69
CA SER A 13 16.92 1.06 1.77
C SER A 13 17.97 0.56 2.78
N PRO A 14 17.61 0.33 4.05
CA PRO A 14 18.47 -0.37 5.00
C PRO A 14 18.89 -1.77 4.48
N ARG A 15 19.96 -2.32 5.07
CA ARG A 15 20.50 -3.65 4.72
C ARG A 15 20.36 -4.68 5.85
N GLU A 16 19.61 -4.33 6.89
CA GLU A 16 19.37 -5.16 8.07
C GLU A 16 18.46 -6.35 7.77
N GLU A 17 17.64 -6.24 6.72
CA GLU A 17 16.73 -7.26 6.25
C GLU A 17 16.74 -7.30 4.72
N TYR A 18 16.45 -8.48 4.15
CA TYR A 18 16.69 -8.71 2.74
C TYR A 18 15.51 -8.30 1.84
N GLY A 19 14.27 -8.54 2.25
CA GLY A 19 13.10 -8.26 1.40
C GLY A 19 11.97 -7.49 2.06
N HIS A 20 11.68 -7.78 3.33
CA HIS A 20 10.55 -7.21 4.06
C HIS A 20 9.23 -7.37 3.29
N ALA A 21 8.79 -8.62 3.13
CA ALA A 21 7.46 -8.89 2.61
C ALA A 21 6.43 -8.41 3.64
N ASN A 22 5.65 -7.38 3.30
CA ASN A 22 4.71 -6.74 4.25
C ASN A 22 3.24 -7.01 3.94
N THR A 23 2.96 -7.60 2.78
CA THR A 23 1.60 -7.90 2.33
C THR A 23 1.61 -9.15 1.47
N ILE A 24 0.68 -10.05 1.76
CA ILE A 24 0.27 -11.15 0.88
C ILE A 24 -1.25 -11.01 0.71
N SER A 25 -1.71 -10.78 -0.51
CA SER A 25 -3.13 -10.70 -0.86
C SER A 25 -3.50 -11.89 -1.75
N PRO A 26 -4.41 -12.78 -1.33
CA PRO A 26 -4.98 -13.79 -2.20
C PRO A 26 -5.68 -13.14 -3.39
N MET A 27 -5.48 -13.69 -4.58
CA MET A 27 -6.14 -13.27 -5.81
C MET A 27 -7.34 -14.16 -6.11
N LYS A 28 -8.25 -13.68 -6.97
CA LYS A 28 -9.48 -14.43 -7.33
C LYS A 28 -9.19 -15.76 -8.01
N ASN A 29 -8.11 -15.82 -8.79
CA ASN A 29 -7.65 -17.05 -9.46
C ASN A 29 -6.92 -18.01 -8.51
N GLY A 30 -6.76 -17.66 -7.23
CA GLY A 30 -6.10 -18.46 -6.21
C GLY A 30 -4.59 -18.22 -6.09
N ASP A 31 -4.00 -17.35 -6.91
CA ASP A 31 -2.59 -16.94 -6.79
C ASP A 31 -2.39 -15.94 -5.64
N TYR A 32 -1.14 -15.58 -5.39
CA TYR A 32 -0.79 -14.62 -4.34
C TYR A 32 -0.11 -13.39 -4.91
N LEU A 33 -0.66 -12.22 -4.60
CA LEU A 33 -0.03 -10.93 -4.83
C LEU A 33 0.79 -10.55 -3.59
N VAL A 34 2.05 -10.17 -3.77
CA VAL A 34 3.00 -9.94 -2.66
C VAL A 34 3.74 -8.61 -2.84
N SER A 35 3.82 -7.81 -1.76
CA SER A 35 4.67 -6.61 -1.70
C SER A 35 5.96 -6.89 -0.95
N TYR A 36 7.09 -6.64 -1.60
CA TYR A 36 8.44 -6.61 -1.02
C TYR A 36 8.93 -5.17 -0.94
N ARG A 37 8.93 -4.62 0.28
CA ARG A 37 9.20 -3.19 0.54
C ARG A 37 10.61 -2.78 0.15
N VAL A 38 11.61 -3.57 0.52
CA VAL A 38 13.03 -3.22 0.36
C VAL A 38 13.46 -3.24 -1.12
N PHE A 39 12.70 -3.92 -1.96
CA PHE A 39 12.93 -4.04 -3.41
C PHE A 39 12.13 -3.03 -4.24
N ASP A 40 11.19 -2.30 -3.64
CA ASP A 40 10.14 -1.59 -4.39
C ASP A 40 9.43 -2.50 -5.40
N LEU A 41 9.11 -3.72 -4.97
CA LEU A 41 8.66 -4.81 -5.85
C LEU A 41 7.30 -5.37 -5.43
N ILE A 42 6.43 -5.56 -6.42
CA ILE A 42 5.19 -6.30 -6.32
C ILE A 42 5.28 -7.50 -7.27
N VAL A 43 4.89 -8.69 -6.82
CA VAL A 43 4.88 -9.90 -7.65
C VAL A 43 3.56 -10.66 -7.50
N ILE A 44 3.20 -11.41 -8.53
CA ILE A 44 2.20 -12.48 -8.44
C ILE A 44 2.93 -13.82 -8.45
N ILE A 45 2.66 -14.63 -7.44
CA ILE A 45 3.19 -15.98 -7.29
C ILE A 45 2.07 -16.97 -7.57
N SER A 46 2.27 -17.85 -8.56
CA SER A 46 1.33 -18.93 -8.84
C SER A 46 1.25 -19.86 -7.65
N ARG A 47 0.04 -20.11 -7.15
CA ARG A 47 -0.15 -21.04 -6.03
C ARG A 47 0.16 -22.47 -6.41
N GLN A 48 -0.03 -22.85 -7.68
CA GLN A 48 0.16 -24.20 -8.16
C GLN A 48 1.64 -24.53 -8.36
N THR A 49 2.44 -23.58 -8.85
CA THR A 49 3.84 -23.83 -9.23
C THR A 49 4.85 -23.19 -8.28
N GLY A 50 4.44 -22.22 -7.45
CA GLY A 50 5.33 -21.41 -6.63
C GLY A 50 6.16 -20.41 -7.44
N GLN A 51 5.91 -20.26 -8.74
CA GLN A 51 6.68 -19.38 -9.62
C GLN A 51 6.10 -17.98 -9.67
N ILE A 52 6.98 -16.99 -9.85
CA ILE A 52 6.58 -15.61 -10.18
C ILE A 52 6.05 -15.59 -11.61
N VAL A 53 4.77 -15.25 -11.77
CA VAL A 53 4.07 -15.18 -13.06
C VAL A 53 3.81 -13.74 -13.52
N TRP A 54 4.03 -12.76 -12.63
CA TRP A 54 3.99 -11.34 -12.94
C TRP A 54 4.85 -10.56 -11.94
N GLU A 55 5.43 -9.45 -12.39
CA GLU A 55 6.30 -8.61 -11.57
C GLU A 55 6.15 -7.12 -11.94
N TYR A 56 6.29 -6.27 -10.93
CA TYR A 56 6.32 -4.83 -11.05
C TYR A 56 7.33 -4.27 -10.06
N GLN A 57 8.50 -3.86 -10.56
CA GLN A 57 9.52 -3.18 -9.78
C GLN A 57 9.58 -1.71 -10.19
N ASN A 58 9.35 -0.78 -9.25
CA ASN A 58 9.39 0.64 -9.53
C ASN A 58 9.89 1.42 -8.31
N PRO A 59 11.11 1.98 -8.35
CA PRO A 59 11.70 2.73 -7.22
C PRO A 59 10.87 3.92 -6.72
N LYS A 60 9.89 4.40 -7.50
CA LYS A 60 8.97 5.46 -7.07
C LYS A 60 7.92 4.99 -6.06
N LEU A 61 7.75 3.67 -5.88
CA LEU A 61 6.89 3.09 -4.85
C LEU A 61 7.34 3.51 -3.44
N GLY A 62 8.67 3.64 -3.25
CA GLY A 62 9.28 4.12 -2.01
C GLY A 62 8.89 3.29 -0.81
N GLY A 63 9.06 1.98 -0.89
CA GLY A 63 8.75 1.02 0.16
C GLY A 63 7.25 0.80 0.37
N GLN A 64 6.51 0.54 -0.71
CA GLN A 64 5.06 0.33 -0.74
C GLN A 64 4.51 -0.69 0.26
N HIS A 65 3.22 -0.56 0.54
CA HIS A 65 2.42 -1.48 1.35
C HIS A 65 1.08 -1.80 0.68
N ASP A 66 0.46 -2.87 1.16
CA ASP A 66 -0.96 -3.20 0.96
C ASP A 66 -1.40 -3.29 -0.51
N CYS A 67 -0.66 -4.03 -1.33
CA CYS A 67 -1.09 -4.34 -2.70
C CYS A 67 -2.34 -5.24 -2.73
N GLN A 68 -3.28 -4.97 -3.64
CA GLN A 68 -4.55 -5.67 -3.78
C GLN A 68 -4.97 -5.78 -5.25
N GLU A 69 -5.58 -6.90 -5.61
CA GLU A 69 -6.26 -7.05 -6.92
C GLU A 69 -7.63 -6.35 -6.87
N LEU A 70 -7.93 -5.56 -7.90
CA LEU A 70 -9.22 -4.93 -8.11
C LEU A 70 -10.14 -5.79 -8.99
N GLU A 71 -11.43 -5.47 -9.01
CA GLU A 71 -12.45 -6.17 -9.81
C GLU A 71 -12.11 -6.21 -11.32
N ASN A 72 -11.49 -5.15 -11.83
CA ASN A 72 -11.05 -5.03 -13.23
C ASN A 72 -9.71 -5.73 -13.51
N GLY A 73 -9.09 -6.39 -12.52
CA GLY A 73 -7.80 -7.06 -12.64
C GLY A 73 -6.57 -6.16 -12.41
N ASN A 74 -6.78 -4.85 -12.21
CA ASN A 74 -5.71 -3.91 -11.88
C ASN A 74 -5.21 -4.12 -10.45
N ILE A 75 -4.04 -3.55 -10.16
CA ILE A 75 -3.43 -3.62 -8.84
C ILE A 75 -3.53 -2.28 -8.15
N LEU A 76 -4.21 -2.24 -7.00
CA LEU A 76 -4.18 -1.09 -6.09
C LEU A 76 -3.02 -1.25 -5.10
N VAL A 77 -2.31 -0.17 -4.80
CA VAL A 77 -1.19 -0.20 -3.84
C VAL A 77 -1.01 1.13 -3.13
N PHE A 78 -0.60 1.09 -1.86
CA PHE A 78 -0.16 2.26 -1.12
C PHE A 78 1.34 2.48 -1.38
N ALA A 79 1.68 3.46 -2.21
CA ALA A 79 3.06 3.86 -2.47
C ALA A 79 3.53 4.79 -1.35
N ASN A 80 4.32 4.26 -0.41
CA ASN A 80 4.73 5.05 0.76
C ASN A 80 5.60 6.24 0.36
N GLY A 81 6.42 6.14 -0.69
CA GLY A 81 7.24 7.24 -1.22
C GLY A 81 8.48 7.57 -0.39
N LEU A 82 8.97 6.61 0.41
CA LEU A 82 10.21 6.73 1.17
C LEU A 82 11.44 6.50 0.29
N ASN A 83 12.43 7.39 0.43
CA ASN A 83 13.74 7.26 -0.21
C ASN A 83 13.66 7.13 -1.74
N VAL A 84 12.77 7.92 -2.35
CA VAL A 84 12.69 8.02 -3.81
C VAL A 84 13.75 9.03 -4.29
N ALA A 85 14.65 8.58 -5.17
CA ALA A 85 15.73 9.44 -5.67
C ALA A 85 15.17 10.57 -6.58
N ASN A 86 15.69 11.78 -6.41
CA ASN A 86 15.37 12.95 -7.24
C ASN A 86 13.88 13.34 -7.28
N SER A 87 13.08 13.01 -6.26
CA SER A 87 11.62 13.24 -6.23
C SER A 87 11.16 14.46 -5.42
N GLY A 88 12.08 15.28 -4.91
CA GLY A 88 11.73 16.33 -3.94
C GLY A 88 11.42 15.75 -2.56
N PRO A 89 10.64 16.46 -1.71
CA PRO A 89 10.32 15.95 -0.39
C PRO A 89 9.44 14.69 -0.48
N ASN A 90 9.63 13.79 0.49
CA ASN A 90 8.88 12.55 0.55
C ASN A 90 7.38 12.84 0.78
N HIS A 91 6.53 12.10 0.08
CA HIS A 91 5.08 12.10 0.21
C HIS A 91 4.54 10.73 -0.20
N SER A 92 3.37 10.37 0.28
CA SER A 92 2.72 9.11 -0.07
C SER A 92 1.71 9.32 -1.18
N GLU A 93 1.42 8.24 -1.90
CA GLU A 93 0.40 8.18 -2.94
C GLU A 93 -0.32 6.83 -2.86
N VAL A 94 -1.51 6.75 -3.45
CA VAL A 94 -2.16 5.46 -3.74
C VAL A 94 -2.25 5.31 -5.23
N TRP A 95 -1.80 4.18 -5.77
CA TRP A 95 -1.77 3.92 -7.20
C TRP A 95 -2.72 2.80 -7.57
N GLU A 96 -3.41 2.97 -8.69
CA GLU A 96 -3.97 1.86 -9.46
C GLU A 96 -3.06 1.63 -10.67
N ILE A 97 -2.55 0.41 -10.77
CA ILE A 97 -1.63 -0.03 -11.82
C ILE A 97 -2.40 -0.97 -12.73
N ASP A 98 -2.44 -0.65 -14.02
CA ASP A 98 -2.95 -1.57 -15.03
C ASP A 98 -2.03 -2.78 -15.12
N ARG A 99 -2.60 -3.98 -14.98
CA ARG A 99 -1.81 -5.21 -14.81
C ARG A 99 -1.02 -5.56 -16.08
N ASP A 100 -1.57 -5.28 -17.26
CA ASP A 100 -0.98 -5.72 -18.52
C ASP A 100 0.05 -4.71 -19.03
N SER A 101 -0.33 -3.44 -19.11
CA SER A 101 0.53 -2.34 -19.57
C SER A 101 1.57 -1.91 -18.52
N LYS A 102 1.32 -2.19 -17.23
CA LYS A 102 2.10 -1.70 -16.08
C LYS A 102 2.08 -0.18 -15.94
N GLU A 103 1.11 0.49 -16.54
CA GLU A 103 0.92 1.94 -16.38
C GLU A 103 0.16 2.27 -15.09
N ILE A 104 0.45 3.44 -14.50
CA ILE A 104 -0.34 3.96 -13.37
C ILE A 104 -1.55 4.66 -13.98
N VAL A 105 -2.72 4.02 -13.93
CA VAL A 105 -3.97 4.48 -14.56
C VAL A 105 -4.84 5.33 -13.64
N TRP A 106 -4.60 5.25 -12.34
CA TRP A 106 -5.18 6.17 -11.37
C TRP A 106 -4.21 6.42 -10.23
N ARG A 107 -4.31 7.61 -9.64
CA ARG A 107 -3.48 8.03 -8.51
C ARG A 107 -4.25 8.95 -7.58
N TYR A 108 -4.15 8.67 -6.29
CA TYR A 108 -4.45 9.67 -5.26
C TYR A 108 -3.18 10.34 -4.74
N SER A 109 -3.20 11.66 -4.74
CA SER A 109 -2.29 12.56 -4.04
C SER A 109 -3.08 13.83 -3.70
N PRO A 110 -2.85 14.49 -2.55
CA PRO A 110 -3.60 15.70 -2.20
C PRO A 110 -3.45 16.80 -3.26
N LYS A 111 -4.58 17.33 -3.78
CA LYS A 111 -4.62 18.28 -4.90
C LYS A 111 -3.81 19.57 -4.67
N LYS A 112 -3.71 20.04 -3.42
CA LYS A 112 -3.08 21.33 -3.09
C LYS A 112 -1.61 21.22 -2.70
N ASN A 113 -1.26 20.21 -1.92
CA ASN A 113 0.07 20.05 -1.36
C ASN A 113 0.33 18.57 -1.03
N PRO A 114 1.20 17.88 -1.79
CA PRO A 114 1.54 16.47 -1.55
C PRO A 114 2.03 16.20 -0.13
N LEU A 115 2.66 17.19 0.54
CA LEU A 115 3.20 17.03 1.90
C LEU A 115 2.12 16.85 2.98
N LEU A 116 0.85 17.08 2.64
CA LEU A 116 -0.26 16.81 3.55
C LEU A 116 -0.49 15.30 3.75
N PHE A 117 0.02 14.45 2.86
CA PHE A 117 -0.12 13.01 2.93
C PHE A 117 1.25 12.33 2.90
N TRP A 118 1.66 11.80 4.05
CA TRP A 118 2.97 11.18 4.21
C TRP A 118 2.96 10.15 5.34
N SER A 119 3.13 8.88 4.96
CA SER A 119 3.42 7.79 5.89
C SER A 119 4.60 6.96 5.38
N PRO A 120 5.78 7.06 6.00
CA PRO A 120 6.99 6.38 5.52
C PRO A 120 6.92 4.85 5.63
N HIS A 121 6.03 4.32 6.47
CA HIS A 121 5.89 2.91 6.80
C HIS A 121 4.41 2.59 7.07
N ILE A 122 4.11 1.30 7.29
CA ILE A 122 2.76 0.78 7.54
C ILE A 122 1.77 1.30 6.48
N SER A 123 0.49 1.47 6.83
CA SER A 123 -0.57 2.02 5.98
C SER A 123 -1.28 0.97 5.12
N GLY A 124 -2.35 1.42 4.48
CA GLY A 124 -3.12 0.59 3.58
C GLY A 124 -4.12 1.37 2.74
N CYS A 125 -4.69 0.69 1.76
CA CYS A 125 -5.69 1.23 0.86
C CYS A 125 -6.70 0.15 0.48
N GLN A 126 -7.94 0.54 0.20
CA GLN A 126 -8.98 -0.38 -0.25
C GLN A 126 -9.95 0.36 -1.17
N ARG A 127 -10.11 -0.13 -2.40
CA ARG A 127 -11.20 0.30 -3.27
C ARG A 127 -12.50 -0.28 -2.72
N LEU A 128 -13.50 0.56 -2.57
CA LEU A 128 -14.80 0.25 -2.00
C LEU A 128 -15.80 -0.03 -3.11
N SER A 129 -16.90 -0.71 -2.81
CA SER A 129 -17.95 -1.02 -3.78
C SER A 129 -18.62 0.22 -4.39
N THR A 130 -18.54 1.36 -3.69
CA THR A 130 -18.99 2.66 -4.18
C THR A 130 -18.07 3.28 -5.25
N GLY A 131 -16.88 2.72 -5.46
CA GLY A 131 -15.82 3.29 -6.30
C GLY A 131 -14.87 4.22 -5.54
N ASN A 132 -15.24 4.67 -4.34
CA ASN A 132 -14.34 5.43 -3.47
C ASN A 132 -13.17 4.57 -2.97
N THR A 133 -12.11 5.22 -2.50
CA THR A 133 -10.96 4.54 -1.91
C THR A 133 -10.82 4.91 -0.44
N LEU A 134 -10.84 3.91 0.44
CA LEU A 134 -10.47 4.06 1.84
C LEU A 134 -8.94 4.00 1.96
N ILE A 135 -8.34 4.94 2.67
CA ILE A 135 -6.90 5.08 2.82
C ILE A 135 -6.60 5.18 4.31
N CYS A 136 -5.64 4.39 4.77
CA CYS A 136 -5.11 4.42 6.13
C CYS A 136 -3.72 5.05 6.09
N GLU A 137 -3.57 6.33 6.42
CA GLU A 137 -2.27 6.98 6.66
C GLU A 137 -1.76 6.57 8.04
N GLY A 138 -1.13 5.40 8.09
CA GLY A 138 -0.87 4.70 9.34
C GLY A 138 0.02 5.49 10.30
N GLY A 139 1.03 6.18 9.80
CA GLY A 139 1.97 6.97 10.60
C GLY A 139 1.35 8.17 11.31
N LYS A 140 0.19 8.66 10.86
CA LYS A 140 -0.59 9.73 11.53
C LYS A 140 -1.84 9.20 12.26
N GLY A 141 -2.05 7.88 12.21
CA GLY A 141 -3.28 7.27 12.72
C GLY A 141 -4.55 7.79 12.03
N CYS A 142 -4.43 8.32 10.81
CA CYS A 142 -5.55 8.88 10.06
C CYS A 142 -6.10 7.85 9.07
N ILE A 143 -7.42 7.71 9.03
CA ILE A 143 -8.15 6.92 8.06
C ILE A 143 -9.12 7.85 7.36
N PHE A 144 -9.09 7.89 6.03
CA PHE A 144 -9.94 8.78 5.25
C PHE A 144 -10.43 8.10 3.99
N GLU A 145 -11.52 8.62 3.44
CA GLU A 145 -12.14 8.12 2.21
C GLU A 145 -12.10 9.21 1.13
N VAL A 146 -11.73 8.81 -0.09
CA VAL A 146 -11.67 9.71 -1.23
C VAL A 146 -12.54 9.23 -2.39
N THR A 147 -13.13 10.17 -3.11
CA THR A 147 -13.82 9.90 -4.38
C THR A 147 -12.84 9.47 -5.48
N PRO A 148 -13.31 8.92 -6.62
CA PRO A 148 -12.45 8.69 -7.78
C PRO A 148 -11.71 9.94 -8.26
N GLU A 149 -12.29 11.13 -8.09
CA GLU A 149 -11.69 12.42 -8.41
C GLU A 149 -10.70 12.91 -7.35
N GLY A 150 -10.52 12.16 -6.26
CA GLY A 150 -9.58 12.44 -5.18
C GLY A 150 -10.07 13.46 -4.15
N ASP A 151 -11.38 13.67 -4.04
CA ASP A 151 -11.95 14.54 -2.99
C ASP A 151 -12.16 13.75 -1.70
N VAL A 152 -11.69 14.28 -0.57
CA VAL A 152 -11.89 13.66 0.75
C VAL A 152 -13.34 13.87 1.19
N VAL A 153 -14.05 12.78 1.47
CA VAL A 153 -15.48 12.79 1.86
C VAL A 153 -15.74 12.31 3.28
N TRP A 154 -14.75 11.66 3.91
CA TRP A 154 -14.82 11.21 5.29
C TRP A 154 -13.41 11.09 5.87
N GLU A 155 -13.27 11.34 7.17
CA GLU A 155 -12.01 11.26 7.89
C GLU A 155 -12.24 10.80 9.34
N TYR A 156 -11.29 10.05 9.87
CA TYR A 156 -11.18 9.64 11.26
C TYR A 156 -9.72 9.66 11.70
N ILE A 157 -9.47 10.24 12.87
CA ILE A 157 -8.15 10.25 13.50
C ILE A 157 -8.21 9.37 14.74
N ASN A 158 -7.31 8.39 14.84
CA ASN A 158 -7.18 7.54 16.01
C ASN A 158 -6.86 8.38 17.26
N PRO A 159 -7.74 8.41 18.28
CA PRO A 159 -7.52 9.18 19.50
C PRO A 159 -6.63 8.45 20.51
N PHE A 160 -6.36 7.16 20.31
CA PHE A 160 -5.59 6.35 21.24
C PHE A 160 -4.09 6.47 20.96
N HIS A 161 -3.35 6.91 21.96
CA HIS A 161 -1.91 7.13 21.90
C HIS A 161 -1.16 6.09 22.73
N GLY A 162 0.06 5.78 22.33
CA GLY A 162 1.00 4.94 23.06
C GLY A 162 2.44 5.39 22.82
N SER A 163 3.37 4.87 23.62
CA SER A 163 4.79 5.24 23.53
C SER A 163 5.42 4.77 22.21
N HIS A 164 6.29 5.58 21.63
CA HIS A 164 7.07 5.22 20.47
C HIS A 164 8.16 4.20 20.86
N PRO A 165 8.29 3.06 20.15
CA PRO A 165 9.18 1.96 20.57
C PRO A 165 10.67 2.34 20.58
N ALA A 166 11.08 3.26 19.70
CA ALA A 166 12.47 3.75 19.64
C ALA A 166 12.66 5.13 20.30
N SER A 167 11.62 5.71 20.91
CA SER A 167 11.67 7.06 21.49
C SER A 167 10.71 7.13 22.67
N PRO A 168 11.12 6.68 23.86
CA PRO A 168 10.22 6.47 25.00
C PRO A 168 9.39 7.69 25.43
N ASP A 169 9.91 8.90 25.22
CA ASP A 169 9.24 10.17 25.56
C ASP A 169 8.29 10.68 24.46
N ALA A 170 8.25 10.02 23.30
CA ALA A 170 7.36 10.38 22.20
C ALA A 170 6.10 9.51 22.22
N GLU A 171 4.96 10.12 21.90
CA GLU A 171 3.69 9.42 21.70
C GLU A 171 3.36 9.28 20.22
N ILE A 172 2.72 8.17 19.88
CA ILE A 172 2.21 7.85 18.55
C ILE A 172 0.79 7.31 18.64
N ASN A 173 0.02 7.53 17.59
CA ASN A 173 -1.32 6.97 17.42
C ASN A 173 -1.40 6.04 16.19
N TRP A 174 -0.28 5.37 15.86
CA TRP A 174 -0.14 4.62 14.62
C TRP A 174 -1.23 3.58 14.42
N VAL A 175 -1.69 3.46 13.17
CA VAL A 175 -2.64 2.43 12.74
C VAL A 175 -1.98 1.59 11.65
N PHE A 176 -1.80 0.29 11.88
CA PHE A 176 -1.12 -0.58 10.93
C PHE A 176 -1.84 -0.65 9.58
N ARG A 177 -3.16 -0.93 9.61
CA ARG A 177 -4.04 -1.04 8.45
C ARG A 177 -5.50 -0.86 8.86
N ALA A 178 -6.33 -0.42 7.92
CA ALA A 178 -7.78 -0.38 8.08
C ALA A 178 -8.48 -1.05 6.89
N LYS A 179 -9.65 -1.64 7.15
CA LYS A 179 -10.55 -2.19 6.15
C LYS A 179 -11.97 -1.74 6.48
N ARG A 180 -12.77 -1.51 5.44
CA ARG A 180 -14.21 -1.31 5.55
C ARG A 180 -14.93 -2.40 4.77
N TYR A 181 -15.93 -2.95 5.43
CA TYR A 181 -16.82 -3.97 4.88
C TYR A 181 -18.23 -3.38 4.81
N SER A 182 -18.94 -3.60 3.71
CA SER A 182 -20.36 -3.25 3.62
C SER A 182 -21.19 -4.16 4.51
N GLN A 183 -22.37 -3.72 4.95
CA GLN A 183 -23.22 -4.50 5.86
C GLN A 183 -23.55 -5.91 5.35
N ASP A 184 -23.66 -6.05 4.03
CA ASP A 184 -23.96 -7.28 3.31
C ASP A 184 -22.71 -8.08 2.90
N SER A 185 -21.50 -7.66 3.28
CA SER A 185 -20.27 -8.33 2.85
C SER A 185 -20.10 -9.72 3.46
N GLN A 186 -19.46 -10.62 2.69
CA GLN A 186 -19.21 -11.99 3.12
C GLN A 186 -18.25 -12.08 4.31
N GLU A 187 -17.37 -11.10 4.50
CA GLU A 187 -16.40 -11.06 5.59
C GLU A 187 -17.10 -10.89 6.95
N ILE A 188 -18.21 -10.16 6.98
CA ILE A 188 -18.96 -9.92 8.21
C ILE A 188 -20.21 -10.79 8.35
N ARG A 189 -20.66 -11.47 7.28
CA ARG A 189 -21.72 -12.53 7.32
C ARG A 189 -22.98 -12.13 8.10
N GLY A 190 -23.43 -10.87 7.98
CA GLY A 190 -24.61 -10.38 8.69
C GLY A 190 -24.45 -10.28 10.21
N ARG A 191 -23.22 -10.14 10.73
CA ARG A 191 -22.94 -9.94 12.17
C ARG A 191 -23.17 -8.51 12.65
N VAL A 192 -23.77 -7.64 11.83
CA VAL A 192 -24.05 -6.22 12.08
C VAL A 192 -25.45 -5.86 11.65
#